data_AF-A0A817CGE4-F1
#
_entry.id   AF-A0A817CGE4-F1
#
_cell.length_a   1.000
_cell.length_b   1.000
_cell.length_c   1.000
_cell.angle_alpha   90.00
_cell.angle_beta   90.00
_cell.angle_gamma   90.00
#
_symmetry.space_group_name_H-M   'P 1'
#
loop_
_entity.id
_entity.type
_entity.pdbx_description
1 polymer ?
#
loop_
_entity_poly.entity_id
_entity_poly.type
_entity_poly.pdbx_seq_one_letter_code
_entity_poly.pdbx_strand_id
1 'polypeptide(L)'
;MNKQHALIFIAMAIMVDNVYGSYLQVKILSAHSVFDKTQDVAVEVQYNNTSNYTISIYKWYLPNNELNDPLFKVTCNNIPINYVGPLIKRRESTIEDMIPLEPGKTKIIQARLSSAYDMTKTGIYSIQYDMPTERVVFKHARTFESSLVRAISKRQSGFQSNNIQLTIEGRPNRQREQNKNMNVIKRAATLSYVSCSIIQKS
;
A
#
# COMPACT_ATOMS: atom_id res chain seq x y z
N MET A 1 -10.00 -41.13 -22.27
CA MET A 1 -9.59 -40.92 -20.86
C MET A 1 -8.21 -40.29 -20.82
N ASN A 2 -8.13 -39.09 -20.24
CA ASN A 2 -7.00 -38.46 -19.52
C ASN A 2 -5.62 -38.36 -20.20
N LYS A 3 -4.91 -37.24 -20.21
CA LYS A 3 -5.09 -35.85 -19.81
C LYS A 3 -3.97 -35.11 -20.56
N GLN A 4 -4.30 -34.10 -21.36
CA GLN A 4 -3.32 -33.18 -21.93
C GLN A 4 -2.80 -32.30 -20.78
N HIS A 5 -1.57 -32.55 -20.32
CA HIS A 5 -0.89 -31.65 -19.38
C HIS A 5 -0.44 -30.42 -20.15
N ALA A 6 -1.29 -29.39 -20.17
CA ALA A 6 -0.92 -28.06 -20.63
C ALA A 6 0.12 -27.47 -19.67
N LEU A 7 1.39 -27.55 -20.07
CA LEU A 7 2.48 -26.78 -19.47
C LEU A 7 2.23 -25.30 -19.79
N ILE A 8 1.63 -24.60 -18.84
CA ILE A 8 1.55 -23.14 -18.85
C ILE A 8 2.98 -22.62 -18.63
N PHE A 9 3.64 -22.23 -19.71
CA PHE A 9 4.83 -21.38 -19.65
C PHE A 9 4.38 -20.01 -19.13
N ILE A 10 4.52 -19.80 -17.81
CA ILE A 10 4.47 -18.45 -17.25
C ILE A 10 5.70 -17.73 -17.81
N ALA A 11 5.47 -16.86 -18.80
CA ALA A 11 6.47 -15.92 -19.26
C ALA A 11 6.82 -15.01 -18.07
N MET A 12 7.93 -15.32 -17.40
CA MET A 12 8.55 -14.44 -16.43
C MET A 12 9.11 -13.26 -17.24
N ALA A 13 8.28 -12.23 -17.43
CA ALA A 13 8.76 -10.95 -17.91
C ALA A 13 9.82 -10.47 -16.91
N ILE A 14 11.08 -10.52 -17.31
CA ILE A 14 12.15 -9.79 -16.65
C ILE A 14 11.83 -8.32 -16.92
N MET A 15 11.01 -7.74 -16.05
CA MET A 15 10.89 -6.30 -15.96
C MET A 15 12.26 -5.84 -15.50
N VAL A 16 13.00 -5.22 -16.41
CA VAL A 16 14.23 -4.51 -16.08
C VAL A 16 13.79 -3.37 -15.18
N ASP A 17 13.82 -3.60 -13.87
CA ASP A 17 13.65 -2.54 -12.90
C ASP A 17 14.78 -1.55 -13.17
N ASN A 18 14.42 -0.32 -13.57
CA ASN A 18 15.38 0.76 -13.61
C ASN A 18 16.01 0.85 -12.21
N VAL A 19 17.25 0.40 -12.08
CA VAL A 19 18.09 0.61 -10.89
C VAL A 19 18.51 2.07 -10.92
N TYR A 20 17.57 2.97 -10.66
CA TYR A 20 17.94 4.26 -10.08
C TYR A 20 18.51 3.91 -8.72
N GLY A 21 19.79 4.24 -8.50
CA GLY A 21 20.55 3.99 -7.28
C GLY A 21 19.93 4.66 -6.04
N SER A 22 18.77 4.15 -5.65
CA SER A 22 18.08 4.41 -4.40
C SER A 22 18.74 3.56 -3.33
N TYR A 23 18.83 4.10 -2.12
CA TYR A 23 19.39 3.38 -0.97
C TYR A 23 18.40 2.37 -0.41
N LEU A 24 17.10 2.64 -0.59
CA LEU A 24 16.00 1.76 -0.24
C LEU A 24 15.05 1.68 -1.44
N GLN A 25 14.95 0.48 -2.01
CA GLN A 25 14.04 0.17 -3.11
C GLN A 25 12.74 -0.39 -2.55
N VAL A 26 11.60 0.10 -3.05
CA VAL A 26 10.27 -0.43 -2.70
C VAL A 26 9.66 -1.08 -3.92
N LYS A 27 9.13 -2.29 -3.78
CA LYS A 27 8.37 -2.99 -4.82
C LYS A 27 7.02 -3.45 -4.27
N ILE A 28 6.00 -3.40 -5.11
CA ILE A 28 4.70 -4.00 -4.82
C ILE A 28 4.50 -5.18 -5.75
N LEU A 29 4.04 -6.29 -5.17
CA LEU A 29 3.59 -7.47 -5.85
C LEU A 29 2.16 -7.79 -5.44
N SER A 30 1.43 -8.48 -6.30
CA SER A 30 0.12 -9.04 -5.97
C SER A 30 0.11 -10.50 -6.37
N ALA A 31 -0.43 -11.36 -5.52
CA ALA A 31 -0.58 -12.79 -5.83
C ALA A 31 -1.59 -13.02 -6.97
N HIS A 32 -2.56 -12.11 -7.12
CA HIS A 32 -3.59 -12.17 -8.14
C HIS A 32 -3.67 -10.84 -8.90
N SER A 33 -3.98 -10.91 -10.19
CA SER A 33 -4.24 -9.73 -11.03
C SER A 33 -5.74 -9.45 -11.19
N VAL A 34 -6.59 -10.41 -10.85
CA VAL A 34 -8.06 -10.31 -10.92
C VAL A 34 -8.64 -10.71 -9.57
N PHE A 35 -9.55 -9.89 -9.05
CA PHE A 35 -10.24 -10.13 -7.80
C PHE A 35 -11.75 -10.10 -8.02
N ASP A 36 -12.42 -11.15 -7.54
CA ASP A 36 -13.87 -11.21 -7.54
C ASP A 36 -14.45 -10.48 -6.33
N LYS A 37 -15.75 -10.24 -6.37
CA LYS A 37 -16.47 -9.59 -5.26
C LYS A 37 -16.15 -10.21 -3.92
N THR A 38 -16.00 -11.53 -3.79
CA THR A 38 -15.83 -12.22 -2.49
C THR A 38 -14.46 -12.05 -1.85
N GLN A 39 -13.46 -11.58 -2.59
CA GLN A 39 -12.06 -11.61 -2.18
C GLN A 39 -11.60 -10.28 -1.55
N ASP A 40 -10.71 -10.39 -0.57
CA ASP A 40 -9.96 -9.26 -0.07
C ASP A 40 -8.83 -8.92 -1.03
N VAL A 41 -8.70 -7.62 -1.34
CA VAL A 41 -7.60 -7.13 -2.16
C VAL A 41 -6.41 -6.85 -1.25
N ALA A 42 -5.38 -7.69 -1.37
CA ALA A 42 -4.14 -7.57 -0.62
C ALA A 42 -2.94 -7.57 -1.57
N VAL A 43 -1.93 -6.78 -1.21
CA VAL A 43 -0.67 -6.66 -1.95
C VAL A 43 0.50 -6.93 -1.01
N GLU A 44 1.60 -7.41 -1.58
CA GLU A 44 2.86 -7.58 -0.87
C GLU A 44 3.77 -6.38 -1.18
N VAL A 45 4.30 -5.76 -0.14
CA VAL A 45 5.25 -4.65 -0.25
C VAL A 45 6.62 -5.13 0.22
N GLN A 46 7.60 -5.04 -0.68
CA GLN A 46 8.97 -5.42 -0.45
C GLN A 46 9.84 -4.17 -0.32
N TYR A 47 10.52 -4.05 0.81
CA TYR A 47 11.50 -3.01 1.10
C TYR A 47 12.88 -3.63 1.03
N ASN A 48 13.67 -3.29 0.02
CA ASN A 48 15.01 -3.83 -0.20
C ASN A 48 16.05 -2.76 0.10
N ASN A 49 16.92 -3.00 1.09
CA ASN A 49 18.06 -2.13 1.36
C ASN A 49 19.21 -2.46 0.41
N THR A 50 19.37 -1.66 -0.63
CA THR A 50 20.43 -1.75 -1.64
C THR A 50 21.69 -0.99 -1.24
N SER A 51 21.71 -0.36 -0.06
CA SER A 51 22.86 0.39 0.45
C SER A 51 23.84 -0.49 1.23
N ASN A 52 25.00 0.08 1.52
CA ASN A 52 26.02 -0.51 2.40
C ASN A 52 25.86 -0.12 3.87
N TYR A 53 24.74 0.50 4.25
CA TYR A 53 24.47 0.96 5.61
C TYR A 53 23.14 0.41 6.12
N THR A 54 22.98 0.31 7.44
CA THR A 54 21.69 -0.08 8.03
C THR A 54 20.71 1.09 7.92
N ILE A 55 19.56 0.86 7.29
CA ILE A 55 18.51 1.88 7.15
C ILE A 55 17.44 1.62 8.20
N SER A 56 17.15 2.61 9.03
CA SER A 56 16.05 2.53 10.01
C SER A 56 14.76 3.07 9.41
N ILE A 57 13.77 2.19 9.27
CA ILE A 57 12.44 2.50 8.70
C ILE A 57 11.43 2.64 9.83
N TYR A 58 10.60 3.68 9.80
CA TYR A 58 9.53 3.84 10.77
C TYR A 58 8.41 2.80 10.56
N LYS A 59 8.02 2.16 11.67
CA LYS A 59 6.93 1.17 11.71
C LYS A 59 5.60 1.70 11.14
N TRP A 60 5.38 3.00 11.22
CA TRP A 60 4.12 3.62 10.79
C TRP A 60 3.93 3.69 9.28
N TYR A 61 5.02 3.70 8.51
CA TYR A 61 4.98 3.73 7.05
C TYR A 61 5.18 2.35 6.41
N LEU A 62 5.24 1.33 7.26
CA LEU A 62 5.17 -0.06 6.88
C LEU A 62 3.69 -0.46 6.84
N PRO A 63 3.18 -0.97 5.70
CA PRO A 63 1.77 -1.27 5.52
C PRO A 63 1.45 -2.60 6.19
N ASN A 64 1.35 -2.59 7.52
CA ASN A 64 0.96 -3.75 8.31
C ASN A 64 -0.52 -4.13 8.04
N ASN A 65 -1.03 -5.13 8.76
CA ASN A 65 -2.38 -5.65 8.55
C ASN A 65 -3.49 -4.58 8.61
N GLU A 66 -3.27 -3.47 9.31
CA GLU A 66 -4.18 -2.34 9.40
C GLU A 66 -3.50 -1.07 8.86
N LEU A 67 -3.95 -0.62 7.68
CA LEU A 67 -3.45 0.62 7.10
C LEU A 67 -4.00 1.81 7.87
N ASN A 68 -3.14 2.43 8.66
CA ASN A 68 -3.43 3.60 9.51
C ASN A 68 -2.95 4.94 8.92
N ASP A 69 -2.51 4.91 7.66
CA ASP A 69 -2.12 6.08 6.87
C ASP A 69 -2.31 5.80 5.37
N PRO A 70 -2.47 6.86 4.55
CA PRO A 70 -2.65 6.74 3.10
C PRO A 70 -1.32 6.45 2.39
N LEU A 71 -0.77 5.25 2.60
CA LEU A 71 0.55 4.86 2.09
C LEU A 71 0.61 4.67 0.56
N PHE A 72 -0.54 4.51 -0.08
CA PHE A 72 -0.66 4.20 -1.51
C PHE A 72 -1.41 5.29 -2.27
N LYS A 73 -0.95 5.55 -3.49
CA LYS A 73 -1.73 6.17 -4.54
C LYS A 73 -2.54 5.09 -5.24
N VAL A 74 -3.86 5.23 -5.18
CA VAL A 74 -4.80 4.30 -5.79
C VAL A 74 -5.68 5.07 -6.77
N THR A 75 -5.81 4.56 -7.98
CA THR A 75 -6.78 5.06 -8.97
C THR A 75 -7.65 3.92 -9.48
N CYS A 76 -8.89 4.19 -9.85
CA CYS A 76 -9.77 3.26 -10.56
C CYS A 76 -10.15 3.92 -11.88
N ASN A 77 -9.81 3.27 -13.00
CA ASN A 77 -9.98 3.83 -14.35
C ASN A 77 -9.43 5.27 -14.43
N ASN A 78 -8.22 5.48 -13.88
CA ASN A 78 -7.51 6.77 -13.79
C ASN A 78 -8.13 7.83 -12.87
N ILE A 79 -9.22 7.52 -12.17
CA ILE A 79 -9.83 8.42 -11.18
C ILE A 79 -9.24 8.10 -9.81
N PRO A 80 -8.63 9.08 -9.11
CA PRO A 80 -8.10 8.87 -7.75
C PRO A 80 -9.17 8.35 -6.78
N ILE A 81 -8.78 7.36 -5.98
CA ILE A 81 -9.61 6.81 -4.90
C ILE A 81 -9.07 7.35 -3.59
N ASN A 82 -9.98 7.90 -2.78
CA ASN A 82 -9.64 8.41 -1.47
C ASN A 82 -9.40 7.27 -0.49
N TYR A 83 -8.41 7.49 0.38
CA TYR A 83 -8.21 6.70 1.58
C TYR A 83 -9.37 6.95 2.56
N VAL A 84 -9.92 5.87 3.11
CA VAL A 84 -11.06 5.87 4.05
C VAL A 84 -10.71 5.22 5.39
N GLY A 85 -9.46 4.81 5.58
CA GLY A 85 -8.97 4.25 6.84
C GLY A 85 -8.76 5.31 7.92
N PRO A 86 -8.38 4.87 9.15
CA PRO A 86 -8.15 5.77 10.27
C PRO A 86 -6.89 6.62 10.05
N LEU A 87 -6.95 7.89 10.43
CA LEU A 87 -5.77 8.75 10.52
C LEU A 87 -5.39 8.93 11.99
N ILE A 88 -4.20 8.43 12.35
CA ILE A 88 -3.76 8.41 13.74
C ILE A 88 -2.76 9.55 14.00
N LYS A 89 -3.10 10.44 14.94
CA LYS A 89 -2.14 11.41 15.48
C LYS A 89 -1.15 10.67 16.40
N ARG A 90 0.15 10.93 16.21
CA ARG A 90 1.21 10.23 16.93
C ARG A 90 2.07 11.18 17.75
N ARG A 91 2.69 10.65 18.80
CA ARG A 91 3.77 11.31 19.55
C ARG A 91 4.99 11.50 18.66
N GLU A 92 5.94 12.30 19.11
CA GLU A 92 7.25 12.34 18.47
C GLU A 92 7.86 10.94 18.43
N SER A 93 8.44 10.62 17.28
CA SER A 93 8.94 9.28 17.02
C SER A 93 10.19 8.99 17.84
N THR A 94 10.28 7.77 18.35
CA THR A 94 11.44 7.29 19.10
C THR A 94 12.13 6.14 18.36
N ILE A 95 13.35 5.79 18.77
CA ILE A 95 14.13 4.69 18.18
C ILE A 95 13.34 3.36 18.24
N GLU A 96 12.52 3.16 19.27
CA GLU A 96 11.65 1.99 19.44
C GLU A 96 10.56 1.88 18.36
N ASP A 97 10.19 2.99 17.72
CA ASP A 97 9.21 3.04 16.62
C ASP A 97 9.82 2.69 15.26
N MET A 98 11.08 2.26 15.25
CA MET A 98 11.85 1.95 14.03
C MET A 98 12.13 0.46 13.91
N ILE A 99 12.36 0.05 12.67
CA ILE A 99 12.86 -1.27 12.32
C ILE A 99 14.18 -1.06 11.56
N PRO A 100 15.31 -1.55 12.08
CA PRO A 100 16.56 -1.54 11.33
C PRO A 100 16.48 -2.57 10.20
N LEU A 101 16.88 -2.15 9.01
CA LEU A 101 17.03 -3.00 7.84
C LEU A 101 18.51 -3.00 7.46
N GLU A 102 19.19 -4.12 7.69
CA GLU A 102 20.63 -4.25 7.39
C GLU A 102 20.92 -4.16 5.88
N PRO A 103 22.18 -3.85 5.49
CA PRO A 103 22.62 -3.87 4.10
C PRO A 103 22.25 -5.17 3.37
N GLY A 104 21.67 -5.06 2.18
CA GLY A 104 21.28 -6.19 1.34
C GLY A 104 20.09 -7.01 1.86
N LYS A 105 19.43 -6.59 2.95
CA LYS A 105 18.23 -7.28 3.45
C LYS A 105 16.96 -6.74 2.83
N THR A 106 16.01 -7.64 2.67
CA THR A 106 14.66 -7.34 2.22
C THR A 106 13.64 -7.61 3.33
N LYS A 107 12.77 -6.64 3.58
CA LYS A 107 11.59 -6.81 4.44
C LYS A 107 10.34 -6.91 3.58
N ILE A 108 9.58 -7.97 3.78
CA ILE A 108 8.35 -8.26 3.05
C ILE A 108 7.16 -8.13 4.00
N ILE A 109 6.14 -7.38 3.61
CA ILE A 109 4.94 -7.15 4.42
C ILE A 109 3.70 -7.21 3.52
N GLN A 110 2.64 -7.88 4.01
CA GLN A 110 1.35 -7.92 3.35
C GLN A 110 0.46 -6.77 3.81
N ALA A 111 -0.11 -6.05 2.83
CA ALA A 111 -0.99 -4.91 3.02
C ALA A 111 -2.40 -5.23 2.50
N ARG A 112 -3.43 -5.15 3.35
CA ARG A 112 -4.83 -5.35 2.94
C ARG A 112 -5.46 -4.01 2.52
N LEU A 113 -5.54 -3.77 1.21
CA LEU A 113 -6.02 -2.49 0.64
C LEU A 113 -7.53 -2.32 0.77
N SER A 114 -8.31 -3.40 0.64
CA SER A 114 -9.78 -3.37 0.77
C SER A 114 -10.28 -2.90 2.14
N SER A 115 -9.42 -2.87 3.16
CA SER A 115 -9.74 -2.38 4.50
C SER A 115 -9.73 -0.85 4.63
N ALA A 116 -8.98 -0.16 3.75
CA ALA A 116 -8.66 1.26 3.92
C ALA A 116 -8.87 2.10 2.66
N TYR A 117 -9.18 1.48 1.52
CA TYR A 117 -9.57 2.15 0.29
C TYR A 117 -10.96 1.70 -0.16
N ASP A 118 -11.71 2.62 -0.74
CA ASP A 118 -13.03 2.34 -1.30
C ASP A 118 -12.89 1.61 -2.66
N MET A 119 -12.75 0.29 -2.61
CA MET A 119 -12.57 -0.59 -3.78
C MET A 119 -13.89 -1.23 -4.24
N THR A 120 -15.04 -0.60 -3.95
CA THR A 120 -16.35 -1.21 -4.26
C THR A 120 -16.79 -1.04 -5.71
N LYS A 121 -16.05 -0.26 -6.51
CA LYS A 121 -16.36 -0.03 -7.92
C LYS A 121 -15.69 -1.08 -8.79
N THR A 122 -16.39 -1.61 -9.78
CA THR A 122 -15.77 -2.46 -10.79
C THR A 122 -14.86 -1.63 -11.69
N GLY A 123 -13.63 -2.10 -11.93
CA GLY A 123 -12.71 -1.40 -12.82
C GLY A 123 -11.28 -1.91 -12.74
N ILE A 124 -10.41 -1.20 -13.47
CA ILE A 124 -8.97 -1.42 -13.45
C ILE A 124 -8.37 -0.45 -12.44
N TYR A 125 -7.73 -1.01 -11.42
CA TYR A 125 -7.11 -0.28 -10.34
C TYR A 125 -5.62 -0.16 -10.57
N SER A 126 -5.09 1.05 -10.49
CA SER A 126 -3.66 1.32 -10.51
C SER A 126 -3.20 1.60 -9.09
N ILE A 127 -2.17 0.90 -8.63
CA ILE A 127 -1.74 0.94 -7.23
C ILE A 127 -0.23 1.14 -7.18
N GLN A 128 0.20 2.16 -6.45
CA GLN A 128 1.60 2.50 -6.25
C GLN A 128 1.82 2.93 -4.80
N TYR A 129 2.87 2.43 -4.17
CA TYR A 129 3.35 2.98 -2.90
C TYR A 129 4.06 4.28 -3.21
N ASP A 130 3.69 5.36 -2.54
CA ASP A 130 4.33 6.66 -2.72
C ASP A 130 4.37 7.42 -1.41
N MET A 131 5.55 7.47 -0.79
CA MET A 131 5.77 8.16 0.46
C MET A 131 7.01 9.04 0.40
N PRO A 132 6.96 10.29 0.90
CA PRO A 132 8.14 11.13 1.02
C PRO A 132 9.22 10.47 1.87
N THR A 133 10.48 10.67 1.49
CA THR A 133 11.61 10.03 2.19
C THR A 133 11.69 10.40 3.66
N GLU A 134 11.36 11.65 3.98
CA GLU A 134 11.38 12.19 5.34
C GLU A 134 10.37 11.53 6.28
N ARG A 135 9.32 10.95 5.70
CA ARG A 135 8.31 10.21 6.44
C ARG A 135 8.81 8.80 6.72
N VAL A 136 9.35 8.11 5.72
CA VAL A 136 9.72 6.69 5.84
C VAL A 136 11.01 6.46 6.63
N VAL A 137 12.02 7.32 6.44
CA VAL A 137 13.36 7.16 7.03
C VAL A 137 13.60 8.19 8.13
N PHE A 138 14.17 7.74 9.24
CA PHE A 138 14.48 8.59 10.38
C PHE A 138 15.60 9.59 10.11
N LYS A 139 15.45 10.85 10.53
CA LYS A 139 16.46 11.92 10.36
C LYS A 139 17.38 12.15 11.56
N HIS A 140 17.17 11.51 12.71
CA HIS A 140 17.66 12.06 13.99
C HIS A 140 18.50 11.11 14.85
N ALA A 141 19.63 10.62 14.36
CA ALA A 141 20.71 10.25 15.28
C ALA A 141 21.73 11.39 15.30
N ARG A 142 22.08 11.89 16.48
CA ARG A 142 23.20 12.84 16.68
C ARG A 142 24.58 12.23 16.36
N THR A 143 24.60 11.13 15.61
CA THR A 143 25.73 10.26 15.33
C THR A 143 25.56 9.74 13.90
N PHE A 144 26.57 9.91 13.04
CA PHE A 144 26.81 9.33 11.70
C PHE A 144 25.63 9.08 10.71
N GLU A 145 24.53 8.47 11.13
CA GLU A 145 23.30 8.22 10.38
C GLU A 145 22.62 9.49 9.85
N SER A 146 22.77 10.64 10.53
CA SER A 146 22.23 11.92 10.04
C SER A 146 22.79 12.32 8.66
N SER A 147 24.06 11.99 8.41
CA SER A 147 24.74 12.26 7.14
C SER A 147 24.20 11.37 6.02
N LEU A 148 23.93 10.10 6.35
CA LEU A 148 23.32 9.14 5.44
C LEU A 148 21.91 9.56 5.09
N VAL A 149 21.09 9.93 6.06
CA VAL A 149 19.70 10.32 5.82
C VAL A 149 19.62 11.61 5.01
N ARG A 150 20.55 12.55 5.24
CA ARG A 150 20.69 13.75 4.40
C ARG A 150 21.10 13.37 2.97
N ALA A 151 21.99 12.40 2.80
CA ALA A 151 22.39 11.89 1.49
C ALA A 151 21.23 11.17 0.77
N ILE A 152 20.45 10.34 1.48
CA ILE A 152 19.25 9.68 0.99
C ILE A 152 18.23 10.75 0.56
N SER A 153 17.89 11.69 1.44
CA SER A 153 16.89 12.73 1.16
C SER A 153 17.31 13.66 0.01
N LYS A 154 18.61 13.87 -0.21
CA LYS A 154 19.13 14.68 -1.33
C LYS A 154 19.06 13.94 -2.67
N ARG A 155 19.21 12.61 -2.66
CA ARG A 155 19.20 11.78 -3.88
C ARG A 155 17.82 11.20 -4.20
N GLN A 156 16.96 11.09 -3.19
CA GLN A 156 15.66 10.46 -3.25
C GLN A 156 14.68 11.31 -2.44
N SER A 157 13.78 12.01 -3.15
CA SER A 157 12.74 12.84 -2.55
C SER A 157 11.56 12.03 -2.02
N GLY A 158 11.35 10.82 -2.57
CA GLY A 158 10.30 9.89 -2.16
C GLY A 158 10.64 8.45 -2.49
N PHE A 159 9.99 7.54 -1.76
CA PHE A 159 9.99 6.12 -2.02
C PHE A 159 8.76 5.79 -2.85
N GLN A 160 8.99 5.52 -4.13
CA GLN A 160 7.96 5.09 -5.06
C GLN A 160 8.21 3.64 -5.46
N SER A 161 7.14 2.84 -5.46
CA SER A 161 7.20 1.50 -6.02
C SER A 161 6.94 1.50 -7.53
N ASN A 162 7.10 0.32 -8.14
CA ASN A 162 6.41 0.00 -9.37
C ASN A 162 4.90 0.21 -9.22
N ASN A 163 4.25 0.49 -10.35
CA ASN A 163 2.80 0.60 -10.43
C ASN A 163 2.23 -0.75 -10.89
N ILE A 164 1.32 -1.32 -10.11
CA ILE A 164 0.61 -2.55 -10.47
C ILE A 164 -0.81 -2.23 -10.93
N GLN A 165 -1.33 -3.04 -11.86
CA GLN A 165 -2.71 -2.95 -12.32
C GLN A 165 -3.49 -4.19 -11.90
N LEU A 166 -4.63 -3.99 -11.27
CA LEU A 166 -5.52 -5.05 -10.80
C LEU A 166 -6.92 -4.85 -11.37
N THR A 167 -7.55 -5.91 -11.86
CA THR A 167 -8.97 -5.90 -12.22
C THR A 167 -9.79 -6.32 -11.01
N ILE A 168 -10.68 -5.46 -10.54
CA ILE A 168 -11.51 -5.74 -9.36
C ILE A 168 -12.97 -5.71 -9.79
N GLU A 169 -13.70 -6.78 -9.46
CA GLU A 169 -15.16 -6.79 -9.54
C GLU A 169 -15.74 -6.14 -8.28
N GLY A 170 -16.31 -4.95 -8.45
CA GLY A 170 -16.87 -4.17 -7.35
C GLY A 170 -18.17 -4.77 -6.81
N ARG A 171 -18.35 -4.69 -5.49
CA ARG A 171 -19.66 -4.91 -4.86
C ARG A 171 -20.45 -3.60 -4.87
N PRO A 172 -21.63 -3.52 -5.49
CA PRO A 172 -22.48 -2.35 -5.32
C PRO A 172 -22.81 -2.18 -3.83
N ASN A 173 -22.37 -1.07 -3.25
CA ASN A 173 -22.74 -0.70 -1.89
C ASN A 173 -24.21 -0.27 -1.92
N ARG A 174 -25.14 -1.22 -1.73
CA ARG A 174 -26.60 -0.98 -1.76
C ARG A 174 -27.02 0.20 -0.87
N GLN A 175 -26.32 0.38 0.25
CA GLN A 175 -26.53 1.51 1.18
C GLN A 175 -26.08 2.87 0.64
N ARG A 176 -25.05 2.96 -0.23
CA ARG A 176 -24.67 4.25 -0.87
C ARG A 176 -25.61 4.62 -2.02
N GLU A 177 -26.14 3.64 -2.74
CA GLU A 177 -27.18 3.87 -3.75
C GLU A 177 -28.50 4.31 -3.08
N GLN A 178 -28.87 3.66 -1.97
CA GLN A 178 -29.97 4.10 -1.13
C GLN A 178 -29.71 5.51 -0.55
N ASN A 179 -28.50 5.84 -0.10
CA ASN A 179 -28.19 7.19 0.41
C ASN A 179 -28.18 8.27 -0.68
N LYS A 180 -27.80 7.94 -1.92
CA LYS A 180 -27.98 8.85 -3.07
C LYS A 180 -29.46 9.14 -3.33
N ASN A 181 -30.32 8.12 -3.19
CA ASN A 181 -31.77 8.27 -3.33
C ASN A 181 -32.42 8.94 -2.09
N MET A 182 -31.81 8.82 -0.91
CA MET A 182 -32.26 9.45 0.34
C MET A 182 -31.79 10.90 0.52
N ASN A 183 -30.78 11.37 -0.24
CA ASN A 183 -30.44 12.80 -0.25
C ASN A 183 -31.52 13.68 -0.90
N VAL A 184 -32.53 13.08 -1.52
CA VAL A 184 -33.76 13.76 -1.95
C VAL A 184 -34.78 13.85 -0.80
N ILE A 185 -34.63 13.06 0.27
CA ILE A 185 -35.58 12.97 1.38
C ILE A 185 -34.86 13.06 2.74
N LYS A 186 -34.62 14.31 3.14
CA LYS A 186 -34.55 14.81 4.52
C LYS A 186 -33.38 14.40 5.44
N ARG A 187 -32.93 15.45 6.12
CA ARG A 187 -32.11 15.57 7.34
C ARG A 187 -32.26 14.39 8.34
N ALA A 188 -31.10 13.98 8.86
CA ALA A 188 -30.80 13.32 10.15
C ALA A 188 -30.22 11.89 10.09
N ALA A 189 -29.21 11.67 10.95
CA ALA A 189 -28.43 10.47 11.24
C ALA A 189 -27.31 10.06 10.25
N THR A 190 -26.12 10.63 10.44
CA THR A 190 -24.86 10.11 9.89
C THR A 190 -24.43 8.86 10.64
N LEU A 191 -24.45 7.70 9.97
CA LEU A 191 -23.79 6.48 10.44
C LEU A 191 -22.35 6.44 9.91
N SER A 192 -21.38 6.64 10.79
CA SER A 192 -19.95 6.45 10.53
C SER A 192 -19.53 5.02 10.91
N TYR A 193 -18.99 4.26 9.96
CA TYR A 193 -18.44 2.93 10.25
C TYR A 193 -16.95 3.06 10.57
N VAL A 194 -16.59 2.79 11.83
CA VAL A 194 -15.21 2.56 12.28
C VAL A 194 -14.95 1.06 12.19
N SER A 195 -13.89 0.69 11.47
CA SER A 195 -13.23 -0.63 11.50
C SER A 195 -14.15 -1.85 11.65
N CYS A 196 -14.71 -2.33 10.55
CA CYS A 196 -15.37 -3.63 10.52
C CYS A 196 -14.87 -4.41 9.29
N SER A 197 -14.38 -5.63 9.52
CA SER A 197 -13.96 -6.53 8.46
C SER A 197 -15.18 -6.98 7.65
N ILE A 198 -14.95 -7.34 6.38
CA ILE A 198 -15.96 -7.55 5.33
C ILE A 198 -16.99 -8.67 5.65
N ILE A 199 -16.85 -9.38 6.78
CA ILE A 199 -17.67 -10.53 7.17
C ILE A 199 -18.87 -10.15 8.07
N GLN A 200 -18.90 -8.97 8.70
CA GLN A 200 -19.90 -8.66 9.73
C GLN A 200 -21.11 -7.81 9.29
N LYS A 201 -21.30 -7.57 7.99
CA LYS A 201 -22.42 -6.76 7.50
C LYS A 201 -23.53 -7.64 6.92
N SER A 202 -24.28 -8.31 7.80
CA SER A 202 -25.54 -9.02 7.47
C SER A 202 -26.74 -8.08 7.48
#